data_AF-A0A3D5STR1-F1
#
_entry.id   AF-A0A3D5STR1-F1
#
_cell.length_a   1.000
_cell.length_b   1.000
_cell.length_c   1.000
_cell.angle_alpha   90.00
_cell.angle_beta   90.00
_cell.angle_gamma   90.00
#
_symmetry.space_group_name_H-M   'P 1'
#
loop_
_entity.id
_entity.type
_entity.pdbx_description
1 polymer ?
#
loop_
_entity_poly.entity_id
_entity_poly.type
_entity_poly.pdbx_seq_one_letter_code
_entity_poly.pdbx_strand_id
1 'polypeptide(L)'
;LSTKIEGDEELGGAAVSAVRVALSNLLLNALQATPSGGEIAITEKIENGVLVILVQDSGPGVSADLRQRIWEPFFTTKQRGTGLGLAIVRKRMQEAGGTARLA
;
A
#
# COMPACT_ATOMS: atom_id res chain seq x y z
N LEU A 1 -8.83 3.49 3.72
CA LEU A 1 -8.36 2.19 3.14
C LEU A 1 -7.30 1.63 4.07
N SER A 2 -7.22 0.31 4.32
CA SER A 2 -6.14 -0.28 5.13
C SER A 2 -5.25 -1.15 4.25
N THR A 3 -3.95 -0.87 4.14
CA THR A 3 -3.02 -1.68 3.33
C THR A 3 -1.83 -2.17 4.14
N LYS A 4 -1.62 -3.50 4.18
CA LYS A 4 -0.58 -4.20 4.95
C LYS A 4 0.61 -4.59 4.06
N ILE A 5 1.85 -4.32 4.49
CA ILE A 5 3.12 -4.74 3.88
C ILE A 5 3.86 -5.67 4.85
N GLU A 6 4.44 -6.77 4.38
CA GLU A 6 5.10 -7.81 5.19
C GLU A 6 6.56 -8.08 4.71
N GLY A 7 7.59 -8.14 5.58
CA GLY A 7 9.01 -8.42 5.22
C GLY A 7 9.94 -8.91 6.36
N ASP A 8 11.14 -9.41 6.05
CA ASP A 8 12.14 -9.98 7.00
C ASP A 8 12.78 -8.95 7.96
N GLU A 9 13.25 -9.42 9.13
CA GLU A 9 13.80 -8.62 10.25
C GLU A 9 15.09 -7.86 9.88
N GLU A 10 15.92 -8.41 9.00
CA GLU A 10 17.06 -7.73 8.37
C GLU A 10 16.69 -7.27 6.95
N LEU A 11 16.19 -6.04 6.84
CA LEU A 11 15.95 -5.42 5.53
C LEU A 11 17.29 -5.11 4.84
N GLY A 12 17.81 -6.07 4.05
CA GLY A 12 18.90 -5.84 3.10
C GLY A 12 18.49 -4.84 2.00
N GLY A 13 19.46 -4.16 1.38
CA GLY A 13 19.22 -2.96 0.54
C GLY A 13 18.13 -3.06 -0.54
N ALA A 14 17.92 -4.24 -1.15
CA ALA A 14 16.83 -4.46 -2.11
C ALA A 14 15.44 -4.43 -1.46
N ALA A 15 15.29 -5.01 -0.26
CA ALA A 15 14.05 -5.01 0.51
C ALA A 15 13.73 -3.60 1.05
N VAL A 16 14.72 -2.86 1.52
CA VAL A 16 14.55 -1.44 1.93
C VAL A 16 14.03 -0.60 0.77
N SER A 17 14.63 -0.74 -0.42
CA SER A 17 14.20 0.00 -1.61
C SER A 17 12.76 -0.35 -2.01
N ALA A 18 12.40 -1.63 -1.97
CA ALA A 18 11.05 -2.09 -2.26
C ALA A 18 10.02 -1.51 -1.26
N VAL A 19 10.29 -1.60 0.04
CA VAL A 19 9.43 -1.04 1.10
C VAL A 19 9.28 0.46 0.94
N ARG A 20 10.36 1.20 0.67
CA ARG A 20 10.30 2.65 0.41
C ARG A 20 9.37 2.98 -0.75
N VAL A 21 9.54 2.31 -1.90
CA VAL A 21 8.67 2.54 -3.08
C VAL A 21 7.23 2.18 -2.78
N ALA A 22 6.98 1.09 -2.05
CA ALA A 22 5.65 0.67 -1.67
C ALA A 22 4.98 1.70 -0.75
N LEU A 23 5.66 2.11 0.32
CA LEU A 23 5.15 3.12 1.25
C LEU A 23 4.87 4.47 0.58
N SER A 24 5.78 4.96 -0.27
CA SER A 24 5.53 6.21 -1.00
C SER A 24 4.28 6.15 -1.87
N ASN A 25 4.03 5.02 -2.55
CA ASN A 25 2.81 4.85 -3.37
C ASN A 25 1.55 4.74 -2.51
N LEU A 26 1.61 4.02 -1.38
CA LEU A 26 0.48 3.93 -0.46
C LEU A 26 0.14 5.27 0.18
N LEU A 27 1.15 6.02 0.65
CA LEU A 27 0.95 7.33 1.24
C LEU A 27 0.43 8.35 0.23
N LEU A 28 0.94 8.34 -1.01
CA LEU A 28 0.39 9.19 -2.06
C LEU A 28 -1.07 8.84 -2.37
N ASN A 29 -1.41 7.55 -2.40
CA ASN A 29 -2.79 7.12 -2.59
C ASN A 29 -3.70 7.56 -1.45
N ALA A 30 -3.24 7.43 -0.20
CA ALA A 30 -3.93 7.88 1.01
C ALA A 30 -4.14 9.40 0.99
N LEU A 31 -3.08 10.19 0.73
CA LEU A 31 -3.16 11.65 0.62
C LEU A 31 -4.17 12.13 -0.42
N GLN A 32 -4.25 11.43 -1.54
CA GLN A 32 -5.21 11.76 -2.61
C GLN A 32 -6.65 11.31 -2.29
N ALA A 33 -6.83 10.30 -1.44
CA ALA A 33 -8.15 9.78 -1.07
C ALA A 33 -8.73 10.47 0.16
N THR A 34 -7.88 11.01 1.02
CA THR A 34 -8.26 11.63 2.29
C THR A 34 -8.73 13.07 2.05
N PRO A 35 -9.96 13.43 2.47
CA PRO A 35 -10.43 14.81 2.44
C PRO A 35 -9.61 15.74 3.34
N SER A 36 -9.74 17.06 3.13
CA SER A 36 -9.15 18.05 4.04
C SER A 36 -9.64 17.83 5.48
N GLY A 37 -8.72 17.84 6.44
CA GLY A 37 -9.01 17.56 7.85
C GLY A 37 -9.15 16.07 8.20
N GLY A 38 -8.96 15.16 7.23
CA GLY A 38 -8.87 13.73 7.50
C GLY A 38 -7.48 13.30 7.99
N GLU A 39 -7.38 12.02 8.35
CA GLU A 39 -6.20 11.45 9.00
C GLU A 39 -5.60 10.31 8.17
N ILE A 40 -4.27 10.21 8.23
CA ILE A 40 -3.50 9.09 7.69
C ILE A 40 -2.63 8.55 8.82
N ALA A 41 -2.78 7.26 9.11
CA ALA A 41 -2.01 6.57 10.14
C ALA A 41 -1.11 5.51 9.49
N ILE A 42 0.11 5.40 10.01
CA ILE A 42 1.04 4.31 9.71
C ILE A 42 1.27 3.58 11.01
N THR A 43 1.13 2.26 11.00
CA THR A 43 1.45 1.42 12.15
C THR A 43 2.32 0.27 11.71
N GLU A 44 3.31 -0.08 12.52
CA GLU A 44 4.12 -1.27 12.31
C GLU A 44 3.99 -2.26 13.47
N LYS A 45 4.17 -3.54 13.16
CA LYS A 45 4.32 -4.62 14.14
C LYS A 45 5.10 -5.76 13.53
N ILE A 46 5.71 -6.60 14.36
CA ILE A 46 6.29 -7.86 13.90
C ILE A 46 5.32 -8.98 14.29
N GLU A 47 4.85 -9.76 13.30
CA GLU A 47 3.99 -10.92 13.51
C GLU A 47 4.64 -12.16 12.93
N ASN A 48 4.90 -13.18 13.76
CA ASN A 48 5.52 -14.44 13.35
C ASN A 48 6.84 -14.25 12.57
N GLY A 49 7.67 -13.28 12.98
CA GLY A 49 8.94 -12.96 12.33
C GLY A 49 8.80 -12.07 11.08
N VAL A 50 7.59 -11.58 10.77
CA VAL A 50 7.33 -10.75 9.59
C VAL A 50 6.98 -9.33 10.01
N LEU A 51 7.74 -8.34 9.54
CA LEU A 51 7.46 -6.91 9.69
C LEU A 51 6.22 -6.54 8.90
N VAL A 52 5.14 -6.26 9.61
CA VAL A 52 3.88 -5.75 9.13
C VAL A 52 3.88 -4.23 9.18
N ILE A 53 3.59 -3.54 8.07
CA ILE A 53 3.32 -2.11 8.03
C ILE A 53 1.91 -1.88 7.48
N LEU A 54 1.06 -1.23 8.24
CA LEU A 54 -0.30 -0.90 7.87
C LEU A 54 -0.44 0.61 7.62
N VAL A 55 -0.86 1.00 6.42
CA VAL A 55 -1.23 2.38 6.07
C VAL A 55 -2.75 2.49 6.06
N GLN A 56 -3.28 3.40 6.88
CA GLN A 56 -4.71 3.68 7.00
C GLN A 56 -5.01 5.13 6.66
N ASP A 57 -6.11 5.36 5.96
CA ASP A 57 -6.65 6.69 5.69
C ASP A 57 -8.14 6.77 6.04
N SER A 58 -8.58 7.97 6.46
CA SER A 58 -9.98 8.30 6.75
C SER A 58 -10.77 8.75 5.50
N GLY A 59 -10.34 8.35 4.30
CA GLY A 59 -11.05 8.60 3.06
C GLY A 59 -12.28 7.70 2.89
N PRO A 60 -13.00 7.83 1.75
CA PRO A 60 -14.24 7.09 1.48
C PRO A 60 -14.04 5.57 1.31
N GLY A 61 -12.80 5.09 1.30
CA GLY A 61 -12.46 3.69 1.11
C GLY A 61 -12.65 3.22 -0.33
N VAL A 62 -12.70 1.89 -0.50
CA VAL A 62 -12.90 1.22 -1.79
C VAL A 62 -14.10 0.29 -1.67
N SER A 63 -15.06 0.46 -2.57
CA SER A 63 -16.27 -0.37 -2.63
C SER A 63 -15.92 -1.84 -2.91
N ALA A 64 -16.73 -2.76 -2.40
CA ALA A 64 -16.42 -4.19 -2.41
C ALA A 64 -16.16 -4.76 -3.81
N ASP A 65 -16.92 -4.29 -4.79
CA ASP A 65 -16.82 -4.63 -6.22
C ASP A 65 -15.49 -4.20 -6.86
N LEU A 66 -14.82 -3.18 -6.32
CA LEU A 66 -13.57 -2.67 -6.86
C LEU A 66 -12.33 -3.29 -6.18
N ARG A 67 -12.46 -3.92 -5.00
CA ARG A 67 -11.32 -4.40 -4.19
C ARG A 67 -10.40 -5.39 -4.90
N GLN A 68 -10.92 -6.16 -5.85
CA GLN A 68 -10.08 -7.07 -6.65
C GLN A 68 -9.36 -6.32 -7.76
N ARG A 69 -10.04 -5.32 -8.35
CA ARG A 69 -9.57 -4.57 -9.52
C ARG A 69 -8.57 -3.46 -9.16
N ILE A 70 -8.55 -2.96 -7.92
CA ILE A 70 -7.59 -1.92 -7.49
C ILE A 70 -6.12 -2.31 -7.67
N TRP A 71 -5.83 -3.61 -7.80
CA TRP A 71 -4.49 -4.14 -8.03
C TRP A 71 -4.14 -4.31 -9.51
N GLU A 72 -5.11 -4.14 -10.42
CA GLU A 72 -4.90 -4.22 -11.86
C GLU A 72 -4.11 -2.99 -12.34
N PRO A 73 -3.06 -3.16 -13.15
CA PRO A 73 -2.38 -2.05 -13.78
C PRO A 73 -3.38 -1.16 -14.55
N PHE A 74 -3.20 0.15 -14.45
CA PHE A 74 -4.02 1.18 -15.11
C PHE A 74 -5.46 1.32 -14.60
N PHE A 75 -5.88 0.51 -13.62
CA PHE A 75 -7.18 0.70 -12.98
C PHE A 75 -7.14 1.94 -12.05
N THR A 76 -8.08 2.87 -12.24
CA THR A 76 -8.21 4.07 -11.41
C THR A 76 -9.64 4.58 -11.43
N THR A 77 -10.14 5.07 -10.30
CA THR A 77 -11.39 5.84 -10.19
C THR A 77 -11.13 7.35 -10.19
N LYS A 78 -9.86 7.77 -10.18
CA LYS A 78 -9.43 9.17 -10.13
C LYS A 78 -9.31 9.75 -11.55
N GLN A 79 -9.82 10.96 -11.76
CA GLN A 79 -9.75 11.68 -13.05
C GLN A 79 -8.30 11.93 -13.54
N ARG A 80 -7.32 12.05 -12.63
CA ARG A 80 -5.90 12.31 -12.96
C ARG A 80 -4.94 11.27 -12.34
N GLY A 81 -5.37 10.01 -12.25
CA GLY A 81 -4.54 8.90 -11.77
C GLY A 81 -3.99 8.05 -12.91
N THR A 82 -2.76 7.56 -12.81
CA THR A 82 -2.19 6.60 -13.78
C THR A 82 -2.70 5.17 -13.57
N GLY A 83 -3.27 4.87 -12.41
CA GLY A 83 -3.69 3.52 -12.02
C GLY A 83 -2.52 2.54 -11.80
N LEU A 84 -1.29 3.02 -11.69
CA LEU A 84 -0.11 2.16 -11.51
C LEU A 84 0.32 1.97 -10.06
N GLY A 85 -0.11 2.83 -9.14
CA GLY A 85 0.45 2.88 -7.78
C GLY A 85 0.35 1.56 -7.01
N LEU A 86 -0.84 0.97 -6.91
CA LEU A 86 -1.04 -0.29 -6.19
C LEU A 86 -0.46 -1.51 -6.92
N ALA A 87 -0.44 -1.48 -8.26
CA ALA A 87 0.25 -2.49 -9.06
C ALA A 87 1.77 -2.48 -8.79
N ILE A 88 2.37 -1.29 -8.67
CA ILE A 88 3.79 -1.12 -8.28
C ILE A 88 4.02 -1.66 -6.87
N VAL A 89 3.15 -1.31 -5.90
CA VAL A 89 3.25 -1.81 -4.51
C VAL A 89 3.29 -3.35 -4.51
N ARG A 90 2.34 -4.00 -5.17
CA ARG A 90 2.25 -5.47 -5.21
C ARG A 90 3.49 -6.08 -5.86
N LYS A 91 3.94 -5.53 -6.99
CA LYS A 91 5.14 -6.00 -7.69
C LYS A 91 6.40 -5.86 -6.84
N ARG A 92 6.62 -4.71 -6.21
CA ARG A 92 7.80 -4.45 -5.37
C ARG A 92 7.84 -5.36 -4.15
N MET A 93 6.70 -5.59 -3.50
CA MET A 93 6.67 -6.50 -2.37
C MET A 93 6.92 -7.94 -2.80
N GLN A 94 6.36 -8.40 -3.92
CA GLN A 94 6.66 -9.73 -4.46
C GLN A 94 8.14 -9.90 -4.80
N GLU A 95 8.77 -8.91 -5.42
CA GLU A 95 10.22 -8.91 -5.72
C GLU A 95 11.08 -9.00 -4.45
N ALA A 96 10.58 -8.51 -3.32
CA ALA A 96 11.23 -8.56 -2.01
C ALA A 96 10.81 -9.77 -1.14
N GLY A 97 10.07 -10.74 -1.70
CA GLY A 97 9.57 -11.91 -0.97
C GLY A 97 8.39 -11.63 -0.03
N GLY A 98 7.88 -10.40 -0.01
CA GLY A 98 6.72 -9.98 0.78
C GLY A 98 5.40 -10.00 0.01
N THR A 99 4.34 -9.51 0.66
CA THR A 99 3.02 -9.36 0.04
C THR A 99 2.38 -8.02 0.38
N ALA A 100 1.41 -7.61 -0.46
CA ALA A 100 0.56 -6.46 -0.21
C ALA A 100 -0.90 -6.88 -0.28
N ARG A 101 -1.69 -6.48 0.72
CA ARG A 101 -3.11 -6.85 0.83
C ARG A 101 -3.93 -5.68 1.36
N LEU A 102 -5.19 -5.64 0.95
CA LEU A 102 -6.18 -4.78 1.59
C LEU A 102 -6.64 -5.43 2.90
N ALA A 103 -6.64 -4.68 3.99
CA ALA A 103 -7.15 -5.06 5.30
C ALA A 103 -8.51 -4.42 5.58
#